data_AF-A0A3N5XCM9-F1
#
_entry.id   AF-A0A3N5XCM9-F1
#
_cell.length_a   1.000
_cell.length_b   1.000
_cell.length_c   1.000
_cell.angle_alpha   90.00
_cell.angle_beta   90.00
_cell.angle_gamma   90.00
#
_symmetry.space_group_name_H-M   'P 1'
#
loop_
_entity.id
_entity.type
_entity.pdbx_description
1 polymer ?
#
loop_
_entity_poly.entity_id
_entity_poly.type
_entity_poly.pdbx_seq_one_letter_code
_entity_poly.pdbx_strand_id
1 'polypeptide(L)'
;MQQTDDPDRMCLNKSTFLQAFPRWPTLWRQVITKALIGCFVLVFAALSCLASSAVDDYLFEREPKRIAIVIGNESYTNLQSIPSARNDAEQIAERLRGLCFDVEDCYMNVRTLQQFEYEILPKFGQKINEGDFVVFYFSGHGFSHGPHSFLAPVEIPLSIEEKDVTRQAISVEAFEDYIAGRLPGLILFLIDACRTIPGFIVRSASGQNVVGKSYSLPTRYDSGVNTMIAYATRPGYISWGSAEPGHLSVFTRALVDHIGAEGKVFGTCFDDVAADVKVWTDSQQAPGLYDWSETDPYLRPNTQNLSDLKEYWTSVLETGNYQRIKVFSLRYSVSRQAAAVRKWLNDHREETRASNFTLASPEAIDRAWRPGGGSRVGIRRLSLPLAFNRSIEESQQKALREFSDAEIGLVPSGMTRERIAALRTGQKYVAENLAPELKNRPLYPDSLAFSLACIDAHGSVVAIDDFLGRTMPLRSAEVVQRVPFGTQLNLEGVTIKGDNTLWLKASISNQPDPLYIPIEPGTTPLPLELGHSVREVVLPPRANSIPELVDPAPLVQALRELKGQGWKITWVSLATAPAEEEREEQGRAARVANAERILKAFGIDGRRITSVAGRTDVAGDGVRVRLFGTLTEQ
;
A
#
# COMPACT_ATOMS: atom_id res chain seq x y z
N MET A 1 47.44 60.51 -8.17
CA MET A 1 48.28 59.35 -7.82
C MET A 1 48.10 58.32 -8.93
N GLN A 2 49.15 58.17 -9.75
CA GLN A 2 49.52 57.13 -10.75
C GLN A 2 48.39 56.24 -11.35
N GLN A 3 48.06 56.23 -12.66
CA GLN A 3 48.85 56.02 -13.91
C GLN A 3 49.41 54.58 -13.96
N THR A 4 49.22 53.68 -14.93
CA THR A 4 48.51 53.55 -16.24
C THR A 4 48.55 52.06 -16.65
N ASP A 5 47.46 51.57 -17.25
CA ASP A 5 47.33 50.76 -18.48
C ASP A 5 48.16 49.49 -18.81
N ASP A 6 47.39 48.39 -19.02
CA ASP A 6 47.35 47.49 -20.20
C ASP A 6 48.20 46.18 -20.23
N PRO A 7 47.99 45.23 -21.19
CA PRO A 7 47.18 44.01 -21.05
C PRO A 7 47.91 42.71 -21.51
N ASP A 8 47.18 41.59 -21.56
CA ASP A 8 47.45 40.35 -22.32
C ASP A 8 48.85 39.69 -22.26
N ARG A 9 48.94 38.51 -21.60
CA ARG A 9 49.28 37.22 -22.26
C ARG A 9 49.61 36.08 -21.28
N MET A 10 49.10 34.92 -21.66
CA MET A 10 49.76 33.61 -21.66
C MET A 10 49.83 32.77 -20.37
N CYS A 11 49.12 31.62 -20.48
CA CYS A 11 49.62 30.27 -20.21
C CYS A 11 50.07 29.93 -18.79
N LEU A 12 49.15 29.35 -17.99
CA LEU A 12 49.55 28.51 -16.86
C LEU A 12 49.39 27.03 -17.22
N ASN A 13 50.54 26.47 -17.58
CA ASN A 13 50.81 25.06 -17.82
C ASN A 13 50.79 24.30 -16.48
N LYS A 14 50.06 23.18 -16.40
CA LYS A 14 49.99 22.29 -15.23
C LYS A 14 51.25 21.42 -15.15
N SER A 15 52.34 21.89 -14.54
CA SER A 15 53.47 20.99 -14.24
C SER A 15 54.51 21.54 -13.26
N THR A 16 54.12 21.98 -12.05
CA THR A 16 55.08 22.01 -10.91
C THR A 16 54.34 22.24 -9.60
N PHE A 17 53.88 21.16 -8.96
CA PHE A 17 53.42 21.20 -7.56
C PHE A 17 53.80 19.89 -6.84
N LEU A 18 55.07 19.50 -7.00
CA LEU A 18 55.69 18.46 -6.19
C LEU A 18 57.11 18.92 -5.85
N GLN A 19 57.23 19.80 -4.85
CA GLN A 19 58.43 19.97 -4.02
C GLN A 19 58.18 21.04 -2.96
N ALA A 20 57.73 20.61 -1.77
CA ALA A 20 58.11 21.15 -0.46
C ALA A 20 57.20 20.58 0.64
N PHE A 21 57.54 19.43 1.21
CA PHE A 21 57.06 19.05 2.54
C PHE A 21 58.25 18.54 3.36
N PRO A 22 58.50 19.08 4.57
CA PRO A 22 59.54 18.57 5.44
C PRO A 22 59.13 17.18 5.97
N ARG A 23 60.12 16.36 6.31
CA ARG A 23 59.96 15.00 6.86
C ARG A 23 59.32 15.06 8.25
N TRP A 24 58.04 14.69 8.36
CA TRP A 24 57.41 14.47 9.67
C TRP A 24 57.82 13.09 10.22
N PRO A 25 58.12 12.94 11.52
CA PRO A 25 58.46 11.65 12.11
C PRO A 25 57.32 10.64 11.92
N THR A 26 57.67 9.38 11.65
CA THR A 26 56.76 8.24 11.38
C THR A 26 55.66 8.04 12.44
N LEU A 27 55.89 8.47 13.68
CA LEU A 27 54.91 8.46 14.77
C LEU A 27 53.71 9.39 14.53
N TRP A 28 53.90 10.56 13.93
CA TRP A 28 52.82 11.52 13.71
C TRP A 28 51.88 11.12 12.56
N ARG A 29 52.39 10.41 11.55
CA ARG A 29 51.54 9.80 10.52
C ARG A 29 50.61 8.76 11.13
N GLN A 30 51.09 7.88 12.01
CA GLN A 30 50.24 6.87 12.63
C GLN A 30 49.16 7.48 13.54
N VAL A 31 49.48 8.57 14.25
CA VAL A 31 48.49 9.26 15.10
C VAL A 31 47.43 9.96 14.26
N ILE A 32 47.81 10.67 13.18
CA ILE A 32 46.86 11.35 12.29
C ILE A 32 46.00 10.35 11.51
N THR A 33 46.58 9.24 11.02
CA THR A 33 45.81 8.19 10.32
C THR A 33 44.84 7.48 11.28
N LYS A 34 45.25 7.18 12.52
CA LYS A 34 44.34 6.60 13.54
C LYS A 34 43.24 7.58 13.97
N ALA A 35 43.54 8.88 14.09
CA ALA A 35 42.56 9.91 14.41
C ALA A 35 41.56 10.14 13.26
N LEU A 36 42.02 10.13 12.00
CA LEU A 36 41.15 10.24 10.82
C LEU A 36 40.29 8.99 10.65
N ILE A 37 40.82 7.78 10.86
CA ILE A 37 40.04 6.53 10.88
C ILE A 37 39.04 6.53 12.04
N GLY A 38 39.44 6.99 13.24
CA GLY A 38 38.56 7.11 14.40
C GLY A 38 37.42 8.10 14.18
N CYS A 39 37.70 9.28 13.60
CA CYS A 39 36.67 10.23 13.18
C CYS A 39 35.78 9.66 12.07
N PHE A 40 36.33 8.95 11.08
CA PHE A 40 35.52 8.33 10.02
C PHE A 40 34.61 7.25 10.58
N VAL A 41 35.09 6.41 11.51
CA VAL A 41 34.29 5.38 12.19
C VAL A 41 33.23 6.00 13.10
N LEU A 42 33.53 7.08 13.82
CA LEU A 42 32.56 7.79 14.66
C LEU A 42 31.50 8.52 13.84
N VAL A 43 31.88 9.14 12.71
CA VAL A 43 30.95 9.78 11.77
C VAL A 43 30.09 8.72 11.07
N PHE A 44 30.66 7.59 10.65
CA PHE A 44 29.91 6.48 10.06
C PHE A 44 28.98 5.82 11.08
N ALA A 45 29.41 5.64 12.34
CA ALA A 45 28.57 5.13 13.42
C ALA A 45 27.44 6.10 13.78
N ALA A 46 27.71 7.42 13.79
CA ALA A 46 26.70 8.45 14.00
C ALA A 46 25.69 8.52 12.84
N LEU A 47 26.14 8.44 11.58
CA LEU A 47 25.28 8.35 10.39
C LEU A 47 24.49 7.04 10.32
N SER A 48 25.05 5.92 10.80
CA SER A 48 24.34 4.64 10.89
C SER A 48 23.29 4.66 12.01
N CYS A 49 23.58 5.31 13.15
CA CYS A 49 22.60 5.51 14.24
C CYS A 49 21.47 6.45 13.82
N LEU A 50 21.76 7.50 13.06
CA LEU A 50 20.75 8.44 12.52
C LEU A 50 19.86 7.83 11.43
N ALA A 51 20.35 6.82 10.70
CA ALA A 51 19.53 6.08 9.73
C ALA A 51 18.65 5.01 10.39
N SER A 52 19.12 4.37 11.48
CA SER A 52 18.30 3.44 12.28
C SER A 52 17.19 4.16 13.07
N SER A 53 17.41 5.38 13.54
CA SER A 53 16.41 6.12 14.33
C SER A 53 15.15 6.50 13.55
N ALA A 54 15.20 6.59 12.22
CA ALA A 54 14.06 7.04 11.42
C ALA A 54 12.95 5.99 11.26
N VAL A 55 13.27 4.69 11.30
CA VAL A 55 12.26 3.61 11.18
C VAL A 55 11.68 3.28 12.56
N ASP A 56 12.50 3.34 13.61
CA ASP A 56 12.12 3.02 14.98
C ASP A 56 10.96 3.89 15.50
N ASP A 57 10.88 5.15 15.06
CA ASP A 57 9.80 6.10 15.37
C ASP A 57 8.40 5.66 14.86
N TYR A 58 8.34 4.67 13.96
CA TYR A 58 7.11 4.19 13.34
C TYR A 58 6.84 2.70 13.63
N LEU A 59 7.59 2.07 14.53
CA LEU A 59 7.39 0.67 14.93
C LEU A 59 6.52 0.50 16.20
N PHE A 60 6.06 1.60 16.80
CA PHE A 60 5.26 1.54 18.01
C PHE A 60 3.88 0.91 17.78
N GLU A 61 3.38 0.22 18.79
CA GLU A 61 2.09 -0.45 18.78
C GLU A 61 1.17 0.25 19.79
N ARG A 62 0.01 0.70 19.34
CA ARG A 62 -1.05 1.28 20.16
C ARG A 62 -2.38 0.68 19.74
N GLU A 63 -3.00 -0.04 20.66
CA GLU A 63 -4.35 -0.57 20.43
C GLU A 63 -5.35 0.58 20.27
N PRO A 64 -6.11 0.65 19.16
CA PRO A 64 -7.20 1.60 19.02
C PRO A 64 -8.22 1.42 20.12
N LYS A 65 -8.90 2.49 20.54
CA LYS A 65 -10.02 2.30 21.47
C LYS A 65 -11.12 1.55 20.73
N ARG A 66 -11.74 0.62 21.44
CA ARG A 66 -12.89 -0.15 20.97
C ARG A 66 -14.10 0.38 21.71
N ILE A 67 -15.03 0.99 21.01
CA ILE A 67 -16.16 1.72 21.60
C ILE A 67 -17.43 1.13 21.03
N ALA A 68 -18.43 0.85 21.86
CA ALA A 68 -19.70 0.35 21.39
C ALA A 68 -20.89 1.05 22.04
N ILE A 69 -21.95 1.21 21.26
CA ILE A 69 -23.28 1.57 21.73
C ILE A 69 -24.23 0.41 21.41
N VAL A 70 -25.07 0.06 22.38
CA VAL A 70 -25.99 -1.07 22.29
C VAL A 70 -27.39 -0.56 22.63
N ILE A 71 -28.35 -0.82 21.75
CA ILE A 71 -29.74 -0.37 21.92
C ILE A 71 -30.70 -1.55 21.79
N GLY A 72 -31.53 -1.74 22.81
CA GLY A 72 -32.62 -2.73 22.80
C GLY A 72 -33.97 -2.04 22.95
N ASN A 73 -34.82 -2.10 21.92
CA ASN A 73 -36.17 -1.55 21.96
C ASN A 73 -37.19 -2.69 22.02
N GLU A 74 -37.81 -2.86 23.19
CA GLU A 74 -38.73 -3.94 23.53
C GLU A 74 -40.19 -3.45 23.63
N SER A 75 -40.41 -2.36 24.36
CA SER A 75 -41.73 -1.96 24.89
C SER A 75 -42.36 -0.85 24.05
N TYR A 76 -42.77 -1.17 22.82
CA TYR A 76 -43.39 -0.22 21.91
C TYR A 76 -44.79 0.21 22.34
N THR A 77 -45.08 1.52 22.28
CA THR A 77 -46.39 2.08 22.65
C THR A 77 -47.46 1.79 21.61
N ASN A 78 -47.10 1.88 20.33
CA ASN A 78 -48.03 1.77 19.19
C ASN A 78 -47.74 0.58 18.27
N LEU A 79 -46.67 -0.17 18.52
CA LEU A 79 -46.28 -1.36 17.75
C LEU A 79 -46.26 -2.59 18.65
N GLN A 80 -46.17 -3.77 18.07
CA GLN A 80 -46.02 -5.02 18.82
C GLN A 80 -44.72 -5.01 19.64
N SER A 81 -44.78 -5.45 20.90
CA SER A 81 -43.59 -5.59 21.74
C SER A 81 -42.68 -6.72 21.27
N ILE A 82 -41.37 -6.58 21.49
CA ILE A 82 -40.33 -7.57 21.16
C ILE A 82 -39.58 -7.95 22.46
N PRO A 83 -40.09 -8.92 23.25
CA PRO A 83 -39.49 -9.29 24.54
C PRO A 83 -38.01 -9.70 24.48
N SER A 84 -37.56 -10.29 23.36
CA SER A 84 -36.16 -10.67 23.20
C SER A 84 -35.20 -9.46 23.15
N ALA A 85 -35.65 -8.29 22.70
CA ALA A 85 -34.76 -7.16 22.39
C ALA A 85 -33.93 -6.66 23.59
N ARG A 86 -34.47 -6.77 24.81
CA ARG A 86 -33.74 -6.50 26.04
C ARG A 86 -32.61 -7.51 26.26
N ASN A 87 -32.93 -8.80 26.20
CA ASN A 87 -31.96 -9.87 26.43
C ASN A 87 -30.87 -9.84 25.34
N ASP A 88 -31.28 -9.57 24.11
CA ASP A 88 -30.39 -9.42 22.97
C ASP A 88 -29.33 -8.34 23.23
N ALA A 89 -29.78 -7.14 23.61
CA ALA A 89 -28.89 -6.03 23.95
C ALA A 89 -28.00 -6.33 25.17
N GLU A 90 -28.54 -6.92 26.24
CA GLU A 90 -27.74 -7.28 27.42
C GLU A 90 -26.63 -8.29 27.10
N GLN A 91 -26.96 -9.36 26.37
CA GLN A 91 -25.99 -10.40 25.99
C GLN A 91 -24.93 -9.89 25.01
N ILE A 92 -25.31 -9.04 24.05
CA ILE A 92 -24.33 -8.43 23.14
C ILE A 92 -23.44 -7.44 23.88
N ALA A 93 -23.98 -6.65 24.80
CA ALA A 93 -23.17 -5.75 25.62
C ALA A 93 -22.14 -6.54 26.45
N GLU A 94 -22.54 -7.66 27.07
CA GLU A 94 -21.61 -8.56 27.77
C GLU A 94 -20.55 -9.13 26.83
N ARG A 95 -20.97 -9.63 25.66
CA ARG A 95 -20.05 -10.22 24.68
C ARG A 95 -19.02 -9.20 24.18
N LEU A 96 -19.45 -7.98 23.86
CA LEU A 96 -18.57 -6.90 23.40
C LEU A 96 -17.60 -6.44 24.51
N ARG A 97 -18.05 -6.36 25.78
CA ARG A 97 -17.13 -6.10 26.92
C ARG A 97 -16.07 -7.20 27.03
N GLY A 98 -16.45 -8.46 26.84
CA GLY A 98 -15.50 -9.58 26.80
C GLY A 98 -14.49 -9.49 25.64
N LEU A 99 -14.84 -8.76 24.57
CA LEU A 99 -13.96 -8.43 23.43
C LEU A 99 -13.24 -7.08 23.60
N CYS A 100 -13.19 -6.57 24.84
CA CYS A 100 -12.53 -5.34 25.24
C CYS A 100 -13.11 -4.06 24.62
N PHE A 101 -14.40 -4.07 24.25
CA PHE A 101 -15.11 -2.84 23.92
C PHE A 101 -15.55 -2.11 25.18
N ASP A 102 -15.41 -0.79 25.16
CA ASP A 102 -16.08 0.12 26.06
C ASP A 102 -17.58 0.15 25.71
N VAL A 103 -18.39 -0.50 26.54
CA VAL A 103 -19.86 -0.57 26.41
C VAL A 103 -20.52 0.09 27.62
N GLU A 104 -20.14 1.33 27.88
CA GLU A 104 -20.82 2.19 28.87
C GLU A 104 -22.25 2.55 28.47
N ASP A 105 -22.54 2.56 27.17
CA ASP A 105 -23.75 3.08 26.57
C ASP A 105 -24.68 1.93 26.11
N CYS A 106 -25.35 1.29 27.07
CA CYS A 106 -26.41 0.31 26.81
C CYS A 106 -27.78 0.93 27.12
N TYR A 107 -28.56 1.23 26.07
CA TYR A 107 -29.84 1.92 26.18
C TYR A 107 -31.00 0.95 25.93
N MET A 108 -31.99 0.99 26.80
CA MET A 108 -33.23 0.24 26.63
C MET A 108 -34.38 1.19 26.34
N ASN A 109 -35.24 0.82 25.39
CA ASN A 109 -36.47 1.52 25.06
C ASN A 109 -36.26 3.03 24.79
N VAL A 110 -35.41 3.35 23.81
CA VAL A 110 -35.23 4.72 23.34
C VAL A 110 -36.57 5.26 22.85
N ARG A 111 -37.06 6.31 23.52
CA ARG A 111 -38.44 6.79 23.45
C ARG A 111 -38.75 7.45 22.12
N THR A 112 -37.92 8.40 21.71
CA THR A 112 -38.14 9.24 20.52
C THR A 112 -36.84 9.46 19.75
N LEU A 113 -36.95 9.89 18.49
CA LEU A 113 -35.79 10.34 17.71
C LEU A 113 -35.05 11.49 18.40
N GLN A 114 -35.78 12.43 19.01
CA GLN A 114 -35.18 13.58 19.70
C GLN A 114 -34.29 13.13 20.88
N GLN A 115 -34.72 12.14 21.66
CA GLN A 115 -33.90 11.57 22.72
C GLN A 115 -32.61 10.98 22.13
N PHE A 116 -32.72 10.25 21.01
CA PHE A 116 -31.56 9.68 20.34
C PHE A 116 -30.59 10.76 19.85
N GLU A 117 -31.07 11.71 19.05
CA GLU A 117 -30.22 12.72 18.38
C GLU A 117 -29.62 13.75 19.31
N TYR A 118 -30.33 14.16 20.37
CA TYR A 118 -29.91 15.25 21.25
C TYR A 118 -29.32 14.79 22.58
N GLU A 119 -29.59 13.56 23.02
CA GLU A 119 -29.08 13.06 24.31
C GLU A 119 -28.08 11.91 24.15
N ILE A 120 -28.39 10.93 23.30
CA ILE A 120 -27.61 9.68 23.21
C ILE A 120 -26.45 9.85 22.23
N LEU A 121 -26.77 10.21 20.99
CA LEU A 121 -25.80 10.32 19.89
C LEU A 121 -24.66 11.32 20.19
N PRO A 122 -24.91 12.52 20.78
CA PRO A 122 -23.84 13.45 21.11
C PRO A 122 -22.91 12.95 22.20
N LYS A 123 -23.44 12.27 23.23
CA LYS A 123 -22.64 11.68 24.31
C LYS A 123 -21.75 10.56 23.77
N PHE A 124 -22.32 9.68 22.95
CA PHE A 124 -21.58 8.62 22.30
C PHE A 124 -20.49 9.17 21.37
N GLY A 125 -20.86 10.14 20.52
CA GLY A 125 -19.95 10.75 19.56
C GLY A 125 -18.78 11.52 20.19
N GLN A 126 -18.88 11.99 21.45
CA GLN A 126 -17.77 12.65 22.15
C GLN A 126 -16.67 11.67 22.60
N LYS A 127 -16.96 10.37 22.68
CA LYS A 127 -16.00 9.34 23.09
C LYS A 127 -15.07 8.92 21.95
N ILE A 128 -15.54 9.07 20.71
CA ILE A 128 -14.90 8.58 19.50
C ILE A 128 -13.79 9.55 19.06
N ASN A 129 -12.60 8.99 18.84
CA ASN A 129 -11.43 9.68 18.33
C ASN A 129 -11.01 9.08 16.98
N GLU A 130 -10.12 9.78 16.29
CA GLU A 130 -9.57 9.33 15.01
C GLU A 130 -8.91 7.94 15.14
N GLY A 131 -9.36 7.02 14.30
CA GLY A 131 -8.84 5.66 14.21
C GLY A 131 -9.41 4.66 15.22
N ASP A 132 -10.38 5.05 16.05
CA ASP A 132 -11.07 4.14 16.97
C ASP A 132 -11.92 3.09 16.20
N PHE A 133 -12.18 1.93 16.83
CA PHE A 133 -13.07 0.89 16.31
C PHE A 133 -14.44 1.04 16.98
N VAL A 134 -15.45 1.43 16.20
CA VAL A 134 -16.79 1.74 16.68
C VAL A 134 -17.77 0.62 16.31
N VAL A 135 -18.53 0.13 17.29
CA VAL A 135 -19.63 -0.82 17.07
C VAL A 135 -20.97 -0.19 17.43
N PHE A 136 -21.95 -0.33 16.56
CA PHE A 136 -23.35 -0.02 16.84
C PHE A 136 -24.15 -1.30 16.79
N TYR A 137 -24.82 -1.65 17.88
CA TYR A 137 -25.76 -2.76 17.92
C TYR A 137 -27.19 -2.26 18.20
N PHE A 138 -28.15 -2.77 17.45
CA PHE A 138 -29.57 -2.50 17.66
C PHE A 138 -30.40 -3.78 17.59
N SER A 139 -31.29 -3.99 18.56
CA SER A 139 -32.38 -4.97 18.50
C SER A 139 -33.74 -4.28 18.66
N GLY A 140 -34.67 -4.53 17.73
CA GLY A 140 -36.01 -3.94 17.77
C GLY A 140 -36.70 -3.88 16.39
N HIS A 141 -37.73 -3.03 16.29
CA HIS A 141 -38.39 -2.76 15.00
C HIS A 141 -37.54 -1.86 14.11
N GLY A 142 -37.46 -2.22 12.84
CA GLY A 142 -36.82 -1.44 11.79
C GLY A 142 -37.63 -1.53 10.50
N PHE A 143 -37.46 -0.55 9.63
CA PHE A 143 -38.13 -0.50 8.34
C PHE A 143 -37.26 0.17 7.29
N SER A 144 -37.44 -0.22 6.03
CA SER A 144 -36.86 0.50 4.90
C SER A 144 -37.88 1.44 4.25
N HIS A 145 -37.42 2.63 3.87
CA HIS A 145 -38.18 3.59 3.07
C HIS A 145 -37.26 4.23 2.03
N GLY A 146 -37.60 4.09 0.75
CA GLY A 146 -36.65 4.38 -0.33
C GLY A 146 -35.38 3.52 -0.17
N PRO A 147 -34.18 4.03 -0.49
CA PRO A 147 -32.95 3.26 -0.33
C PRO A 147 -32.43 3.20 1.11
N HIS A 148 -33.13 3.82 2.06
CA HIS A 148 -32.65 4.05 3.42
C HIS A 148 -33.24 3.06 4.44
N SER A 149 -32.47 2.77 5.48
CA SER A 149 -32.88 1.94 6.62
C SER A 149 -33.10 2.77 7.87
N PHE A 150 -34.23 2.55 8.53
CA PHE A 150 -34.65 3.27 9.72
C PHE A 150 -34.89 2.32 10.89
N LEU A 151 -34.49 2.77 12.09
CA LEU A 151 -34.71 2.09 13.36
C LEU A 151 -35.81 2.82 14.13
N ALA A 152 -36.79 2.07 14.63
CA ALA A 152 -37.97 2.64 15.27
C ALA A 152 -37.73 2.85 16.79
N PRO A 153 -37.89 4.08 17.30
CA PRO A 153 -37.97 4.33 18.73
C PRO A 153 -39.31 3.81 19.30
N VAL A 154 -39.40 3.60 20.61
CA VAL A 154 -40.55 2.90 21.21
C VAL A 154 -41.86 3.68 21.18
N GLU A 155 -41.81 5.01 21.09
CA GLU A 155 -43.01 5.87 20.99
C GLU A 155 -43.35 6.27 19.54
N ILE A 156 -42.75 5.61 18.53
CA ILE A 156 -43.06 5.91 17.12
C ILE A 156 -44.59 5.81 16.88
N PRO A 157 -45.21 6.76 16.15
CA PRO A 157 -46.61 6.65 15.77
C PRO A 157 -46.86 5.43 14.87
N LEU A 158 -48.01 4.76 14.98
CA LEU A 158 -48.37 3.63 14.10
C LEU A 158 -48.44 4.05 12.60
N SER A 159 -48.72 5.32 12.36
CA SER A 159 -48.81 5.91 11.03
C SER A 159 -48.07 7.24 11.01
N ILE A 160 -47.19 7.40 10.02
CA ILE A 160 -46.45 8.65 9.79
C ILE A 160 -46.61 9.09 8.33
N GLU A 161 -46.50 10.40 8.08
CA GLU A 161 -46.43 10.94 6.73
C GLU A 161 -45.00 10.73 6.18
N GLU A 162 -44.88 10.45 4.88
CA GLU A 162 -43.59 10.19 4.20
C GLU A 162 -42.55 11.29 4.46
N LYS A 163 -42.97 12.56 4.44
CA LYS A 163 -42.11 13.73 4.72
C LYS A 163 -41.57 13.79 6.16
N ASP A 164 -42.19 13.07 7.09
CA ASP A 164 -41.85 13.11 8.52
C ASP A 164 -41.07 11.86 8.97
N VAL A 165 -40.76 10.92 8.06
CA VAL A 165 -39.97 9.71 8.37
C VAL A 165 -38.65 10.05 9.06
N THR A 166 -37.89 10.98 8.50
CA THR A 166 -36.60 11.43 9.05
C THR A 166 -36.73 12.28 10.32
N ARG A 167 -37.96 12.60 10.75
CA ARG A 167 -38.25 13.33 12.00
C ARG A 167 -38.80 12.44 13.10
N GLN A 168 -39.06 11.17 12.80
CA GLN A 168 -39.73 10.21 13.69
C GLN A 168 -38.91 8.93 13.94
N ALA A 169 -38.01 8.57 13.02
CA ALA A 169 -37.20 7.35 13.11
C ALA A 169 -35.71 7.63 12.89
N ILE A 170 -34.87 6.76 13.44
CA ILE A 170 -33.40 6.90 13.39
C ILE A 170 -32.92 6.38 12.04
N SER A 171 -32.34 7.23 11.19
CA SER A 171 -31.67 6.77 9.97
C SER A 171 -30.31 6.16 10.29
N VAL A 172 -30.07 4.94 9.78
CA VAL A 172 -28.77 4.26 9.92
C VAL A 172 -27.67 5.05 9.21
N GLU A 173 -27.98 5.60 8.05
CA GLU A 173 -27.07 6.39 7.22
C GLU A 173 -26.73 7.74 7.90
N ALA A 174 -27.73 8.45 8.44
CA ALA A 174 -27.47 9.70 9.16
C ALA A 174 -26.64 9.46 10.44
N PHE A 175 -26.83 8.32 11.10
CA PHE A 175 -25.97 7.91 12.21
C PHE A 175 -24.56 7.61 11.72
N GLU A 176 -24.39 6.86 10.63
CA GLU A 176 -23.08 6.62 10.01
C GLU A 176 -22.36 7.93 9.70
N ASP A 177 -22.99 8.85 8.98
CA ASP A 177 -22.41 10.14 8.59
C ASP A 177 -21.97 10.96 9.81
N TYR A 178 -22.80 10.95 10.87
CA TYR A 178 -22.46 11.63 12.12
C TYR A 178 -21.18 11.05 12.75
N ILE A 179 -21.07 9.72 12.79
CA ILE A 179 -19.93 9.02 13.40
C ILE A 179 -18.68 9.14 12.51
N ALA A 180 -18.82 9.03 11.19
CA ALA A 180 -17.76 9.20 10.21
C ALA A 180 -17.07 10.56 10.33
N GLY A 181 -17.80 11.61 10.72
CA GLY A 181 -17.24 12.93 11.04
C GLY A 181 -16.18 12.95 12.16
N ARG A 182 -16.03 11.87 12.95
CA ARG A 182 -14.94 11.68 13.93
C ARG A 182 -13.72 10.93 13.39
N LEU A 183 -13.76 10.49 12.14
CA LEU A 183 -12.71 9.73 11.48
C LEU A 183 -12.34 8.40 12.20
N PRO A 184 -13.31 7.57 12.64
CA PRO A 184 -12.99 6.25 13.18
C PRO A 184 -12.24 5.39 12.15
N GLY A 185 -11.45 4.45 12.64
CA GLY A 185 -10.73 3.50 11.78
C GLY A 185 -11.67 2.48 11.15
N LEU A 186 -12.76 2.14 11.83
CA LEU A 186 -13.82 1.25 11.33
C LEU A 186 -15.11 1.51 12.10
N ILE A 187 -16.25 1.51 11.40
CA ILE A 187 -17.60 1.45 11.97
C ILE A 187 -18.23 0.11 11.61
N LEU A 188 -18.67 -0.65 12.61
CA LEU A 188 -19.38 -1.92 12.44
C LEU A 188 -20.80 -1.82 13.00
N PHE A 189 -21.79 -1.90 12.13
CA PHE A 189 -23.20 -1.96 12.49
C PHE A 189 -23.67 -3.40 12.54
N LEU A 190 -24.34 -3.77 13.63
CA LEU A 190 -24.99 -5.06 13.84
C LEU A 190 -26.48 -4.78 14.09
N ILE A 191 -27.32 -5.00 13.07
CA ILE A 191 -28.72 -4.57 13.08
C ILE A 191 -29.62 -5.81 13.12
N ASP A 192 -30.15 -6.08 14.31
CA ASP A 192 -31.18 -7.09 14.57
C ASP A 192 -32.59 -6.49 14.51
N ALA A 193 -33.00 -6.19 13.29
CA ALA A 193 -34.32 -5.66 13.02
C ALA A 193 -34.88 -6.25 11.73
N CYS A 194 -36.20 -6.33 11.66
CA CYS A 194 -36.88 -6.51 10.39
C CYS A 194 -36.57 -5.33 9.46
N ARG A 195 -36.81 -5.51 8.16
CA ARG A 195 -36.81 -4.42 7.18
C ARG A 195 -38.21 -3.94 6.80
N THR A 196 -39.22 -4.52 7.47
CA THR A 196 -40.64 -4.19 7.39
C THR A 196 -41.25 -4.34 8.77
N ILE A 197 -42.21 -3.47 9.13
CA ILE A 197 -42.93 -3.55 10.41
C ILE A 197 -44.40 -3.89 10.10
N PRO A 198 -44.93 -5.02 10.59
CA PRO A 198 -46.34 -5.37 10.42
C PRO A 198 -47.27 -4.28 10.97
N GLY A 199 -48.25 -3.85 10.17
CA GLY A 199 -49.27 -2.86 10.59
C GLY A 199 -48.80 -1.39 10.63
N PHE A 200 -47.50 -1.12 10.49
CA PHE A 200 -46.96 0.24 10.40
C PHE A 200 -47.19 0.84 9.00
N ILE A 201 -47.52 2.13 8.97
CA ILE A 201 -47.88 2.83 7.73
C ILE A 201 -47.02 4.09 7.56
N VAL A 202 -46.36 4.19 6.42
CA VAL A 202 -45.79 5.45 5.91
C VAL A 202 -46.70 5.90 4.77
N ARG A 203 -47.44 6.99 4.97
CA ARG A 203 -48.38 7.52 3.97
C ARG A 203 -47.65 8.42 2.99
N SER A 204 -47.71 8.09 1.70
CA SER A 204 -47.27 8.99 0.64
C SER A 204 -48.21 10.19 0.51
N ALA A 205 -47.80 11.20 -0.25
CA ALA A 205 -48.67 12.32 -0.63
C ALA A 205 -49.96 11.88 -1.36
N SER A 206 -49.96 10.69 -1.97
CA SER A 206 -51.11 10.05 -2.62
C SER A 206 -51.91 9.12 -1.69
N GLY A 207 -51.57 9.05 -0.41
CA GLY A 207 -52.27 8.25 0.61
C GLY A 207 -51.95 6.76 0.59
N GLN A 208 -50.96 6.32 -0.18
CA GLN A 208 -50.55 4.91 -0.25
C GLN A 208 -49.54 4.56 0.85
N ASN A 209 -49.59 3.33 1.38
CA ASN A 209 -48.53 2.84 2.25
C ASN A 209 -47.25 2.58 1.42
N VAL A 210 -46.12 3.14 1.82
CA VAL A 210 -44.82 2.97 1.14
C VAL A 210 -43.74 2.29 2.00
N VAL A 211 -44.11 1.71 3.15
CA VAL A 211 -43.21 0.90 4.00
C VAL A 211 -42.77 -0.37 3.27
N GLY A 212 -41.49 -0.72 3.37
CA GLY A 212 -40.99 -2.02 2.89
C GLY A 212 -41.00 -2.19 1.37
N LYS A 213 -41.36 -1.15 0.61
CA LYS A 213 -41.38 -1.17 -0.87
C LYS A 213 -39.99 -1.07 -1.49
N SER A 214 -38.93 -1.05 -0.67
CA SER A 214 -37.57 -1.06 -1.16
C SER A 214 -36.93 -2.42 -0.96
N TYR A 215 -36.81 -3.14 -2.07
CA TYR A 215 -35.95 -4.32 -2.20
C TYR A 215 -34.50 -3.92 -2.53
N SER A 216 -34.18 -2.62 -2.50
CA SER A 216 -32.84 -2.17 -2.88
C SER A 216 -31.82 -2.55 -1.82
N LEU A 217 -30.61 -2.86 -2.28
CA LEU A 217 -29.43 -2.85 -1.44
C LEU A 217 -29.27 -1.44 -0.83
N PRO A 218 -28.70 -1.30 0.37
CA PRO A 218 -28.36 0.01 0.92
C PRO A 218 -27.55 0.79 -0.13
N THR A 219 -27.93 2.04 -0.39
CA THR A 219 -27.17 2.90 -1.29
C THR A 219 -25.83 3.23 -0.67
N ARG A 220 -24.76 3.06 -1.45
CA ARG A 220 -23.40 3.47 -1.09
C ARG A 220 -23.36 4.96 -0.79
N TYR A 221 -23.05 5.31 0.45
CA TYR A 221 -22.53 6.61 0.83
C TYR A 221 -21.03 6.41 1.11
N ASP A 222 -20.16 7.04 0.32
CA ASP A 222 -18.74 7.07 0.65
C ASP A 222 -18.56 8.07 1.79
N SER A 223 -18.63 7.57 3.02
CA SER A 223 -18.46 8.35 4.25
C SER A 223 -16.98 8.70 4.52
N GLY A 224 -16.06 8.28 3.64
CA GLY A 224 -14.62 8.52 3.76
C GLY A 224 -13.93 7.69 4.85
N VAL A 225 -14.65 6.73 5.46
CA VAL A 225 -14.14 5.81 6.47
C VAL A 225 -14.56 4.37 6.15
N ASN A 226 -13.87 3.40 6.74
CA ASN A 226 -14.25 2.00 6.62
C ASN A 226 -15.56 1.74 7.38
N THR A 227 -16.59 1.24 6.70
CA THR A 227 -17.88 0.88 7.30
C THR A 227 -18.32 -0.52 6.86
N MET A 228 -18.80 -1.31 7.84
CA MET A 228 -19.44 -2.61 7.64
C MET A 228 -20.83 -2.59 8.29
N ILE A 229 -21.84 -3.10 7.60
CA ILE A 229 -23.20 -3.25 8.13
C ILE A 229 -23.69 -4.68 7.97
N ALA A 230 -23.90 -5.35 9.10
CA ALA A 230 -24.50 -6.68 9.19
C ALA A 230 -25.99 -6.55 9.56
N TYR A 231 -26.87 -6.91 8.63
CA TYR A 231 -28.31 -7.03 8.90
C TYR A 231 -28.67 -8.48 9.23
N ALA A 232 -29.58 -8.65 10.19
CA ALA A 232 -30.12 -9.95 10.58
C ALA A 232 -30.91 -10.66 9.46
N THR A 233 -31.40 -9.92 8.46
CA THR A 233 -32.22 -10.48 7.38
C THR A 233 -32.09 -9.65 6.09
N ARG A 234 -32.53 -10.23 4.96
CA ARG A 234 -32.53 -9.60 3.63
C ARG A 234 -33.62 -8.51 3.52
N PRO A 235 -33.47 -7.53 2.61
CA PRO A 235 -34.54 -6.58 2.29
C PRO A 235 -35.88 -7.29 2.03
N GLY A 236 -36.94 -6.84 2.70
CA GLY A 236 -38.30 -7.37 2.57
C GLY A 236 -38.62 -8.61 3.41
N TYR A 237 -37.66 -9.17 4.14
CA TYR A 237 -37.86 -10.34 5.02
C TYR A 237 -37.90 -9.94 6.50
N ILE A 238 -38.40 -10.86 7.32
CA ILE A 238 -38.50 -10.70 8.77
C ILE A 238 -37.21 -11.18 9.47
N SER A 239 -36.90 -10.56 10.62
CA SER A 239 -35.95 -11.09 11.61
C SER A 239 -36.76 -11.72 12.74
N TRP A 240 -36.40 -12.93 13.15
CA TRP A 240 -37.15 -13.69 14.15
C TRP A 240 -36.63 -13.36 15.55
N GLY A 241 -37.41 -12.55 16.27
CA GLY A 241 -37.27 -12.40 17.72
C GLY A 241 -37.84 -13.61 18.49
N SER A 242 -37.73 -13.58 19.81
CA SER A 242 -38.41 -14.53 20.69
C SER A 242 -39.54 -13.87 21.45
N ALA A 243 -40.71 -14.53 21.47
CA ALA A 243 -41.82 -14.17 22.35
C ALA A 243 -41.67 -14.75 23.76
N GLU A 244 -40.73 -15.69 23.95
CA GLU A 244 -40.45 -16.31 25.25
C GLU A 244 -39.49 -15.44 26.06
N PRO A 245 -39.87 -15.02 27.28
CA PRO A 245 -38.99 -14.22 28.14
C PRO A 245 -37.66 -14.92 28.42
N GLY A 246 -36.56 -14.18 28.35
CA GLY A 246 -35.20 -14.68 28.62
C GLY A 246 -34.51 -15.37 27.44
N HIS A 247 -35.21 -15.54 26.31
CA HIS A 247 -34.61 -16.08 25.09
C HIS A 247 -34.12 -14.97 24.15
N LEU A 248 -33.01 -15.25 23.45
CA LEU A 248 -32.46 -14.37 22.42
C LEU A 248 -33.21 -14.54 21.10
N SER A 249 -33.13 -13.52 20.25
CA SER A 249 -33.45 -13.66 18.83
C SER A 249 -32.51 -14.69 18.17
N VAL A 250 -32.94 -15.21 17.02
CA VAL A 250 -32.14 -16.19 16.27
C VAL A 250 -30.80 -15.59 15.83
N PHE A 251 -30.81 -14.36 15.33
CA PHE A 251 -29.59 -13.68 14.86
C PHE A 251 -28.64 -13.35 16.01
N THR A 252 -29.17 -12.83 17.12
CA THR A 252 -28.35 -12.46 18.27
C THR A 252 -27.75 -13.68 18.95
N ARG A 253 -28.49 -14.78 19.04
CA ARG A 253 -27.94 -16.07 19.49
C ARG A 253 -26.72 -16.48 18.65
N ALA A 254 -26.87 -16.50 17.32
CA ALA A 254 -25.79 -16.87 16.42
C ALA A 254 -24.60 -15.90 16.53
N LEU A 255 -24.85 -14.59 16.64
CA LEU A 255 -23.79 -13.61 16.89
C LEU A 255 -23.03 -13.92 18.18
N VAL A 256 -23.71 -14.17 19.31
CA VAL A 256 -23.05 -14.47 20.58
C VAL A 256 -22.16 -15.72 20.49
N ASP A 257 -22.62 -16.74 19.75
CA ASP A 257 -21.89 -18.00 19.58
C ASP A 257 -20.59 -17.81 18.77
N HIS A 258 -20.60 -16.97 17.73
CA HIS A 258 -19.49 -16.87 16.77
C HIS A 258 -18.67 -15.58 16.83
N ILE A 259 -19.24 -14.44 17.27
CA ILE A 259 -18.57 -13.15 17.21
C ILE A 259 -17.34 -13.14 18.12
N GLY A 260 -16.18 -12.82 17.54
CA GLY A 260 -14.92 -12.83 18.27
C GLY A 260 -14.39 -14.25 18.54
N ALA A 261 -14.72 -15.23 17.69
CA ALA A 261 -13.97 -16.46 17.58
C ALA A 261 -12.47 -16.14 17.41
N GLU A 262 -11.64 -16.74 18.26
CA GLU A 262 -10.23 -16.36 18.38
C GLU A 262 -9.48 -16.61 17.06
N GLY A 263 -8.78 -15.58 16.60
CA GLY A 263 -7.98 -15.58 15.39
C GLY A 263 -8.72 -15.68 14.07
N LYS A 264 -10.05 -15.53 14.07
CA LYS A 264 -10.86 -15.33 12.87
C LYS A 264 -11.14 -13.85 12.64
N VAL A 265 -11.13 -13.45 11.38
CA VAL A 265 -11.61 -12.12 10.95
C VAL A 265 -13.15 -12.07 11.04
N PHE A 266 -13.72 -10.87 11.11
CA PHE A 266 -15.16 -10.69 11.28
C PHE A 266 -15.97 -11.31 10.14
N GLY A 267 -15.53 -11.17 8.89
CA GLY A 267 -16.20 -11.76 7.72
C GLY A 267 -16.42 -13.27 7.89
N THR A 268 -15.37 -14.01 8.26
CA THR A 268 -15.47 -15.46 8.53
C THR A 268 -16.39 -15.78 9.71
N CYS A 269 -16.34 -14.99 10.79
CA CYS A 269 -17.27 -15.18 11.91
C CYS A 269 -18.72 -14.94 11.45
N PHE A 270 -18.96 -13.95 10.60
CA PHE A 270 -20.28 -13.62 10.08
C PHE A 270 -20.80 -14.69 9.12
N ASP A 271 -19.93 -15.34 8.34
CA ASP A 271 -20.32 -16.50 7.53
C ASP A 271 -20.87 -17.64 8.39
N ASP A 272 -20.22 -17.93 9.54
CA ASP A 272 -20.69 -18.90 10.52
C ASP A 272 -22.06 -18.48 11.11
N VAL A 273 -22.22 -17.19 11.46
CA VAL A 273 -23.51 -16.61 11.91
C VAL A 273 -24.60 -16.81 10.85
N ALA A 274 -24.31 -16.47 9.59
CA ALA A 274 -25.26 -16.54 8.50
C ALA A 274 -25.65 -17.99 8.16
N ALA A 275 -24.73 -18.94 8.33
CA ALA A 275 -25.00 -20.37 8.18
C ALA A 275 -25.97 -20.86 9.26
N ASP A 276 -25.69 -20.58 10.53
CA ASP A 276 -26.53 -21.02 11.65
C ASP A 276 -27.95 -20.45 11.58
N VAL A 277 -28.09 -19.15 11.29
CA VAL A 277 -29.41 -18.52 11.15
C VAL A 277 -30.22 -19.17 10.03
N LYS A 278 -29.60 -19.48 8.88
CA LYS A 278 -30.29 -20.19 7.79
C LYS A 278 -30.70 -21.59 8.20
N VAL A 279 -29.86 -22.32 8.92
CA VAL A 279 -30.19 -23.68 9.38
C VAL A 279 -31.34 -23.65 10.39
N TRP A 280 -31.29 -22.76 11.39
CA TRP A 280 -32.29 -22.69 12.45
C TRP A 280 -33.65 -22.17 11.99
N THR A 281 -33.70 -21.46 10.86
CA THR A 281 -34.94 -20.88 10.30
C THR A 281 -35.41 -21.54 9.02
N ASP A 282 -34.80 -22.66 8.61
CA ASP A 282 -35.08 -23.32 7.32
C ASP A 282 -34.99 -22.32 6.15
N SER A 283 -33.94 -21.50 6.16
CA SER A 283 -33.65 -20.42 5.21
C SER A 283 -34.69 -19.29 5.12
N GLN A 284 -35.65 -19.21 6.04
CA GLN A 284 -36.63 -18.12 6.08
C GLN A 284 -36.03 -16.79 6.54
N GLN A 285 -34.95 -16.85 7.33
CA GLN A 285 -34.12 -15.70 7.67
C GLN A 285 -32.72 -15.89 7.08
N ALA A 286 -32.20 -14.84 6.42
CA ALA A 286 -30.89 -14.88 5.80
C ALA A 286 -30.13 -13.58 6.11
N PRO A 287 -29.16 -13.59 7.03
CA PRO A 287 -28.33 -12.43 7.31
C PRO A 287 -27.54 -11.98 6.08
N GLY A 288 -27.22 -10.69 6.02
CA GLY A 288 -26.43 -10.09 4.95
C GLY A 288 -25.42 -9.09 5.49
N LEU A 289 -24.17 -9.22 5.05
CA LEU A 289 -23.10 -8.27 5.29
C LEU A 289 -22.95 -7.34 4.09
N TYR A 290 -22.99 -6.04 4.36
CA TYR A 290 -22.75 -4.98 3.39
C TYR A 290 -21.46 -4.28 3.81
N ASP A 291 -20.43 -4.47 3.00
CA ASP A 291 -19.07 -4.09 3.33
C ASP A 291 -18.58 -3.03 2.33
N TRP A 292 -18.31 -1.83 2.84
CA TRP A 292 -17.69 -0.74 2.09
C TRP A 292 -16.29 -0.42 2.63
N SER A 293 -15.68 -1.39 3.31
CA SER A 293 -14.37 -1.26 3.90
C SER A 293 -13.32 -2.04 3.14
N GLU A 294 -12.08 -1.61 3.26
CA GLU A 294 -10.92 -2.39 2.81
C GLU A 294 -10.42 -3.33 3.94
N THR A 295 -11.04 -3.28 5.11
CA THR A 295 -10.58 -3.94 6.34
C THR A 295 -11.51 -5.05 6.79
N ASP A 296 -10.95 -6.18 7.23
CA ASP A 296 -11.71 -7.23 7.91
C ASP A 296 -11.09 -7.47 9.29
N PRO A 297 -11.67 -6.93 10.37
CA PRO A 297 -11.01 -6.86 11.67
C PRO A 297 -11.00 -8.20 12.40
N TYR A 298 -9.90 -8.48 13.12
CA TYR A 298 -9.91 -9.49 14.18
C TYR A 298 -10.51 -8.89 15.45
N LEU A 299 -11.72 -9.33 15.83
CA LEU A 299 -12.30 -8.92 17.12
C LEU A 299 -11.56 -9.55 18.30
N ARG A 300 -10.99 -10.75 18.11
CA ARG A 300 -10.14 -11.43 19.11
C ARG A 300 -8.90 -12.03 18.45
N PRO A 301 -7.87 -11.22 18.13
CA PRO A 301 -6.66 -11.73 17.49
C PRO A 301 -5.88 -12.65 18.43
N ASN A 302 -5.31 -13.73 17.88
CA ASN A 302 -4.37 -14.57 18.60
C ASN A 302 -2.92 -14.06 18.42
N THR A 303 -1.95 -14.71 19.08
CA THR A 303 -0.53 -14.32 19.00
C THR A 303 0.03 -14.35 17.58
N GLN A 304 -0.41 -15.32 16.76
CA GLN A 304 0.03 -15.44 15.37
C GLN A 304 -0.46 -14.26 14.53
N ASN A 305 -1.75 -13.89 14.63
CA ASN A 305 -2.30 -12.74 13.91
C ASN A 305 -1.56 -11.44 14.26
N LEU A 306 -1.28 -11.22 15.55
CA LEU A 306 -0.55 -10.04 16.01
C LEU A 306 0.89 -10.02 15.47
N SER A 307 1.57 -11.16 15.46
CA SER A 307 2.92 -11.30 14.92
C SER A 307 2.95 -11.07 13.40
N ASP A 308 1.98 -11.63 12.68
CA ASP A 308 1.89 -11.49 11.23
C ASP A 308 1.62 -10.04 10.82
N LEU A 309 0.69 -9.34 11.49
CA LEU A 309 0.42 -7.93 11.23
C LEU A 309 1.65 -7.05 11.49
N LYS A 310 2.39 -7.33 12.57
CA LYS A 310 3.64 -6.63 12.87
C LYS A 310 4.71 -6.88 11.82
N GLU A 311 4.84 -8.14 11.38
CA GLU A 311 5.75 -8.51 10.31
C GLU A 311 5.39 -7.79 9.00
N TYR A 312 4.12 -7.79 8.62
CA TYR A 312 3.65 -7.14 7.41
C TYR A 312 3.88 -5.62 7.47
N TRP A 313 3.55 -4.98 8.59
CA TRP A 313 3.81 -3.56 8.80
C TRP A 313 5.28 -3.23 8.60
N THR A 314 6.17 -4.00 9.25
CA THR A 314 7.62 -3.80 9.14
C THR A 314 8.10 -3.99 7.69
N SER A 315 7.60 -5.02 6.99
CA SER A 315 7.91 -5.28 5.59
C SER A 315 7.54 -4.12 4.67
N VAL A 316 6.38 -3.50 4.89
CA VAL A 316 5.92 -2.36 4.09
C VAL A 316 6.65 -1.07 4.47
N LEU A 317 6.84 -0.81 5.77
CA LEU A 317 7.57 0.35 6.27
C LEU A 317 8.99 0.43 5.72
N GLU A 318 9.71 -0.69 5.67
CA GLU A 318 11.07 -0.77 5.10
C GLU A 318 11.15 -0.45 3.60
N THR A 319 10.03 -0.48 2.87
CA THR A 319 10.01 -0.06 1.47
C THR A 319 10.08 1.47 1.33
N GLY A 320 9.59 2.21 2.33
CA GLY A 320 9.36 3.65 2.26
C GLY A 320 8.38 4.06 1.14
N ASN A 321 7.60 3.13 0.60
CA ASN A 321 6.66 3.40 -0.48
C ASN A 321 5.32 3.88 0.10
N TYR A 322 4.98 5.14 -0.20
CA TYR A 322 3.78 5.80 0.31
C TYR A 322 2.49 5.04 -0.04
N GLN A 323 2.33 4.61 -1.29
CA GLN A 323 1.14 3.89 -1.75
C GLN A 323 0.97 2.56 -1.01
N ARG A 324 2.05 1.79 -0.81
CA ARG A 324 1.98 0.54 -0.02
C ARG A 324 1.59 0.78 1.43
N ILE A 325 2.12 1.84 2.05
CA ILE A 325 1.77 2.23 3.41
C ILE A 325 0.31 2.72 3.49
N LYS A 326 -0.17 3.43 2.47
CA LYS A 326 -1.57 3.84 2.35
C LYS A 326 -2.49 2.62 2.23
N VAL A 327 -2.16 1.64 1.39
CA VAL A 327 -2.92 0.37 1.30
C VAL A 327 -2.94 -0.35 2.65
N PHE A 328 -1.82 -0.40 3.39
CA PHE A 328 -1.81 -0.94 4.76
C PHE A 328 -2.81 -0.20 5.66
N SER A 329 -2.82 1.15 5.62
CA SER A 329 -3.71 1.97 6.46
C SER A 329 -5.19 1.69 6.21
N LEU A 330 -5.57 1.37 4.97
CA LEU A 330 -6.94 1.08 4.57
C LEU A 330 -7.33 -0.34 5.00
N ARG A 331 -6.46 -1.33 4.76
CA ARG A 331 -6.75 -2.74 5.05
C ARG A 331 -6.67 -3.12 6.52
N TYR A 332 -5.85 -2.40 7.29
CA TYR A 332 -5.56 -2.69 8.69
C TYR A 332 -5.77 -1.45 9.57
N SER A 333 -6.86 -0.73 9.31
CA SER A 333 -7.19 0.58 9.88
C SER A 333 -7.41 0.58 11.40
N VAL A 334 -7.76 -0.58 11.96
CA VAL A 334 -7.94 -0.81 13.41
C VAL A 334 -6.89 -1.76 14.01
N SER A 335 -5.75 -1.94 13.32
CA SER A 335 -4.62 -2.69 13.86
C SER A 335 -3.87 -1.92 14.96
N ARG A 336 -3.02 -2.61 15.72
CA ARG A 336 -2.13 -1.97 16.70
C ARG A 336 -1.11 -1.02 16.05
N GLN A 337 -0.85 -1.16 14.76
CA GLN A 337 0.09 -0.32 14.01
C GLN A 337 -0.59 0.91 13.41
N ALA A 338 -1.93 0.99 13.40
CA ALA A 338 -2.69 2.03 12.71
C ALA A 338 -2.28 3.46 13.11
N ALA A 339 -1.99 3.71 14.38
CA ALA A 339 -1.52 5.01 14.85
C ALA A 339 -0.12 5.38 14.31
N ALA A 340 0.80 4.40 14.24
CA ALA A 340 2.13 4.59 13.67
C ALA A 340 2.07 4.82 12.16
N VAL A 341 1.17 4.10 11.47
CA VAL A 341 0.91 4.26 10.03
C VAL A 341 0.41 5.68 9.73
N ARG A 342 -0.60 6.17 10.48
CA ARG A 342 -1.11 7.54 10.32
C ARG A 342 -0.02 8.59 10.57
N LYS A 343 0.80 8.41 11.60
CA LYS A 343 1.95 9.29 11.85
C LYS A 343 2.91 9.30 10.65
N TRP A 344 3.27 8.13 10.13
CA TRP A 344 4.16 8.03 8.98
C TRP A 344 3.60 8.75 7.75
N LEU A 345 2.34 8.51 7.40
CA LEU A 345 1.66 9.17 6.27
C LEU A 345 1.62 10.69 6.44
N ASN A 346 1.39 11.18 7.66
CA ASN A 346 1.37 12.61 7.95
C ASN A 346 2.77 13.27 7.85
N ASP A 347 3.81 12.55 8.27
CA ASP A 347 5.20 13.03 8.21
C ASP A 347 5.76 13.00 6.77
N HIS A 348 5.17 12.18 5.88
CA HIS A 348 5.64 11.92 4.51
C HIS A 348 4.61 12.32 3.43
N ARG A 349 3.89 13.43 3.65
CA ARG A 349 2.84 13.93 2.71
C ARG A 349 3.35 14.27 1.31
N GLU A 350 4.64 14.53 1.13
CA GLU A 350 5.25 14.76 -0.18
C GLU A 350 5.77 13.43 -0.76
N GLU A 351 4.95 12.78 -1.59
CA GLU A 351 5.43 11.74 -2.51
C GLU A 351 6.44 12.36 -3.47
N THR A 352 7.74 12.19 -3.28
CA THR A 352 8.65 12.61 -4.38
C THR A 352 10.05 12.07 -4.37
N ARG A 353 10.44 11.19 -3.44
CA ARG A 353 11.79 10.62 -3.48
C ARG A 353 11.75 9.12 -3.40
N ALA A 354 12.20 8.47 -4.47
CA ALA A 354 12.52 7.06 -4.44
C ALA A 354 13.59 6.85 -3.34
N SER A 355 13.21 6.14 -2.28
CA SER A 355 14.11 5.80 -1.17
C SER A 355 15.27 4.93 -1.65
N ASN A 356 15.10 4.18 -2.76
CA ASN A 356 16.12 3.37 -3.43
C ASN A 356 15.77 3.16 -4.92
N PHE A 357 16.79 3.10 -5.79
CA PHE A 357 16.70 2.87 -7.25
C PHE A 357 17.80 1.90 -7.72
N THR A 358 17.76 1.47 -8.99
CA THR A 358 18.79 0.60 -9.59
C THR A 358 19.32 1.19 -10.91
N LEU A 359 20.63 1.01 -11.18
CA LEU A 359 21.29 1.51 -12.39
C LEU A 359 21.15 0.58 -13.61
N ALA A 360 20.51 -0.58 -13.42
CA ALA A 360 20.26 -1.58 -14.44
C ALA A 360 18.78 -2.00 -14.40
N SER A 361 18.21 -2.27 -15.57
CA SER A 361 16.80 -2.63 -15.73
C SER A 361 16.44 -3.88 -14.91
N PRO A 362 15.48 -3.82 -13.96
CA PRO A 362 14.96 -4.99 -13.25
C PRO A 362 14.52 -6.12 -14.19
N GLU A 363 13.90 -5.79 -15.32
CA GLU A 363 13.47 -6.75 -16.33
C GLU A 363 14.66 -7.43 -17.03
N ALA A 364 15.74 -6.69 -17.30
CA ALA A 364 16.96 -7.26 -17.85
C ALA A 364 17.64 -8.21 -16.86
N ILE A 365 17.65 -7.84 -15.57
CA ILE A 365 18.20 -8.66 -14.49
C ILE A 365 17.39 -9.95 -14.35
N ASP A 366 16.06 -9.88 -14.36
CA ASP A 366 15.21 -11.07 -14.27
C ASP A 366 15.41 -12.02 -15.47
N ARG A 367 15.45 -11.47 -16.69
CA ARG A 367 15.68 -12.22 -17.94
C ARG A 367 17.09 -12.76 -18.09
N ALA A 368 18.06 -12.28 -17.31
CA ALA A 368 19.42 -12.80 -17.32
C ALA A 368 19.56 -14.18 -16.67
N TRP A 369 18.49 -14.71 -16.09
CA TRP A 369 18.47 -16.07 -15.57
C TRP A 369 18.81 -17.10 -16.64
N ARG A 370 19.69 -18.04 -16.30
CA ARG A 370 20.09 -19.16 -17.16
C ARG A 370 19.94 -20.47 -16.37
N PRO A 371 18.89 -21.28 -16.64
CA PRO A 371 18.72 -22.58 -15.99
C PRO A 371 19.99 -23.44 -16.14
N GLY A 372 20.41 -24.11 -15.05
CA GLY A 372 21.60 -24.97 -15.06
C GLY A 372 22.95 -24.27 -14.84
N GLY A 373 22.97 -22.99 -14.44
CA GLY A 373 24.20 -22.33 -13.99
C GLY A 373 25.15 -21.89 -15.10
N GLY A 374 24.59 -21.40 -16.21
CA GLY A 374 25.34 -20.97 -17.40
C GLY A 374 26.40 -19.87 -17.18
N SER A 375 27.00 -19.43 -18.29
CA SER A 375 28.03 -18.37 -18.31
C SER A 375 27.62 -17.12 -17.54
N ARG A 376 28.60 -16.46 -16.92
CA ARG A 376 28.37 -15.21 -16.18
C ARG A 376 27.72 -14.16 -17.09
N VAL A 377 26.74 -13.44 -16.54
CA VAL A 377 25.98 -12.43 -17.28
C VAL A 377 26.25 -11.03 -16.72
N GLY A 378 26.42 -10.07 -17.62
CA GLY A 378 26.47 -8.65 -17.33
C GLY A 378 25.24 -7.92 -17.88
N ILE A 379 24.81 -6.85 -17.22
CA ILE A 379 23.69 -6.00 -17.67
C ILE A 379 24.22 -4.61 -18.00
N ARG A 380 23.84 -4.08 -19.17
CA ARG A 380 24.17 -2.72 -19.54
C ARG A 380 23.48 -1.73 -18.61
N ARG A 381 24.20 -0.66 -18.29
CA ARG A 381 23.68 0.46 -17.48
C ARG A 381 23.41 1.67 -18.38
N LEU A 382 22.55 2.56 -17.92
CA LEU A 382 22.27 3.81 -18.60
C LEU A 382 23.53 4.69 -18.63
N SER A 383 23.76 5.32 -19.78
CA SER A 383 24.72 6.42 -19.95
C SER A 383 24.09 7.79 -19.68
N LEU A 384 22.95 7.81 -19.01
CA LEU A 384 22.22 9.02 -18.62
C LEU A 384 22.27 9.15 -17.08
N PRO A 385 22.17 10.38 -16.54
CA PRO A 385 22.02 10.63 -15.10
C PRO A 385 20.60 10.26 -14.62
N LEU A 386 20.16 9.05 -14.96
CA LEU A 386 18.87 8.46 -14.60
C LEU A 386 19.08 7.04 -14.09
N ALA A 387 18.13 6.56 -13.30
CA ALA A 387 18.06 5.19 -12.82
C ALA A 387 16.65 4.63 -13.04
N PHE A 388 16.49 3.32 -12.80
CA PHE A 388 15.19 2.65 -12.82
C PHE A 388 14.64 2.51 -11.40
N ASN A 389 13.31 2.46 -11.30
CA ASN A 389 12.67 1.94 -10.10
C ASN A 389 13.14 0.50 -9.84
N ARG A 390 13.36 0.12 -8.57
CA ARG A 390 13.77 -1.26 -8.24
C ARG A 390 12.63 -2.26 -8.43
N SER A 391 11.40 -1.80 -8.30
CA SER A 391 10.18 -2.57 -8.48
C SER A 391 9.44 -2.02 -9.68
N ILE A 392 9.13 -2.90 -10.63
CA ILE A 392 8.33 -2.57 -11.81
C ILE A 392 6.97 -3.23 -11.67
N GLU A 393 5.91 -2.42 -11.75
CA GLU A 393 4.51 -2.86 -11.74
C GLU A 393 4.12 -3.47 -13.10
N GLU A 394 3.02 -4.21 -13.14
CA GLU A 394 2.62 -4.89 -14.38
C GLU A 394 2.24 -3.89 -15.49
N SER A 395 1.61 -2.78 -15.11
CA SER A 395 1.21 -1.69 -16.00
C SER A 395 2.39 -1.02 -16.73
N GLN A 396 3.59 -1.07 -16.16
CA GLN A 396 4.78 -0.35 -16.61
C GLN A 396 5.64 -1.12 -17.64
N GLN A 397 5.20 -2.30 -18.11
CA GLN A 397 6.09 -3.27 -18.80
C GLN A 397 5.74 -3.63 -20.25
N LYS A 398 4.66 -3.11 -20.85
CA LYS A 398 4.13 -3.66 -22.12
C LYS A 398 5.17 -3.75 -23.24
N ALA A 399 6.00 -2.73 -23.44
CA ALA A 399 7.02 -2.70 -24.50
C ALA A 399 8.27 -3.55 -24.20
N LEU A 400 8.71 -3.64 -22.94
CA LEU A 400 9.95 -4.34 -22.57
C LEU A 400 9.88 -5.86 -22.79
N ARG A 401 8.67 -6.44 -22.72
CA ARG A 401 8.44 -7.88 -22.93
C ARG A 401 8.72 -8.31 -24.38
N GLU A 402 8.59 -7.39 -25.32
CA GLU A 402 8.82 -7.65 -26.75
C GLU A 402 10.29 -7.47 -27.16
N PHE A 403 11.11 -6.82 -26.33
CA PHE A 403 12.51 -6.56 -26.65
C PHE A 403 13.32 -7.85 -26.67
N SER A 404 14.27 -7.95 -27.59
CA SER A 404 15.29 -9.00 -27.55
C SER A 404 16.20 -8.86 -26.32
N ASP A 405 16.90 -9.94 -25.94
CA ASP A 405 17.86 -9.92 -24.82
C ASP A 405 18.93 -8.82 -24.99
N ALA A 406 19.36 -8.58 -26.23
CA ALA A 406 20.33 -7.53 -26.53
C ALA A 406 19.72 -6.13 -26.35
N GLU A 407 18.48 -5.91 -26.78
CA GLU A 407 17.79 -4.62 -26.70
C GLU A 407 17.48 -4.20 -25.27
N ILE A 408 17.20 -5.17 -24.38
CA ILE A 408 17.00 -4.89 -22.97
C ILE A 408 18.32 -4.83 -22.16
N GLY A 409 19.45 -5.12 -22.82
CA GLY A 409 20.78 -4.82 -22.30
C GLY A 409 21.55 -6.00 -21.72
N LEU A 410 21.17 -7.25 -22.01
CA LEU A 410 21.97 -8.41 -21.60
C LEU A 410 23.24 -8.47 -22.45
N VAL A 411 24.38 -8.62 -21.78
CA VAL A 411 25.69 -8.77 -22.40
C VAL A 411 26.50 -9.87 -21.71
N PRO A 412 27.48 -10.48 -22.41
CA PRO A 412 28.47 -11.33 -21.76
C PRO A 412 29.20 -10.59 -20.62
N SER A 413 29.45 -11.31 -19.53
CA SER A 413 30.26 -10.80 -18.41
C SER A 413 31.68 -10.43 -18.85
N GLY A 414 32.27 -9.40 -18.22
CA GLY A 414 33.63 -8.94 -18.48
C GLY A 414 33.81 -8.14 -19.76
N MET A 415 32.72 -7.71 -20.41
CA MET A 415 32.80 -6.88 -21.61
C MET A 415 33.36 -5.48 -21.29
N THR A 416 34.31 -5.01 -22.09
CA THR A 416 34.93 -3.68 -21.92
C THR A 416 34.00 -2.55 -22.38
N ARG A 417 34.29 -1.32 -21.95
CA ARG A 417 33.50 -0.13 -22.31
C ARG A 417 33.46 0.08 -23.83
N GLU A 418 34.58 -0.15 -24.50
CA GLU A 418 34.72 0.02 -25.95
C GLU A 418 33.84 -0.98 -26.71
N ARG A 419 33.80 -2.24 -26.24
CA ARG A 419 32.95 -3.28 -26.82
C ARG A 419 31.46 -3.00 -26.60
N ILE A 420 31.09 -2.47 -25.43
CA ILE A 420 29.71 -2.07 -25.15
C ILE A 420 29.29 -0.89 -26.02
N ALA A 421 30.14 0.13 -26.14
CA ALA A 421 29.88 1.30 -26.97
C ALA A 421 29.73 0.95 -28.46
N ALA A 422 30.37 -0.13 -28.92
CA ALA A 422 30.26 -0.62 -30.29
C ALA A 422 28.95 -1.37 -30.59
N LEU A 423 28.13 -1.70 -29.58
CA LEU A 423 26.85 -2.40 -29.77
C LEU A 423 25.80 -1.51 -30.45
N ARG A 424 25.04 -2.10 -31.38
CA ARG A 424 24.09 -1.40 -32.28
C ARG A 424 22.63 -1.42 -31.80
N THR A 425 22.39 -1.60 -30.51
CA THR A 425 21.04 -1.65 -29.90
C THR A 425 20.38 -0.28 -29.80
N GLY A 426 19.05 -0.19 -29.95
CA GLY A 426 18.31 1.08 -29.86
C GLY A 426 18.36 1.94 -31.13
N GLN A 427 19.04 1.49 -32.19
CA GLN A 427 19.09 2.19 -33.48
C GLN A 427 17.73 2.39 -34.12
N LYS A 428 16.88 1.36 -34.07
CA LYS A 428 15.53 1.40 -34.62
C LYS A 428 14.69 2.47 -33.93
N TYR A 429 14.70 2.47 -32.59
CA TYR A 429 14.03 3.50 -31.78
C TYR A 429 14.44 4.92 -32.18
N VAL A 430 15.75 5.17 -32.27
CA VAL A 430 16.27 6.48 -32.69
C VAL A 430 15.78 6.86 -34.09
N ALA A 431 15.82 5.93 -35.04
CA ALA A 431 15.43 6.19 -36.43
C ALA A 431 13.93 6.45 -36.60
N GLU A 432 13.09 5.86 -35.75
CA GLU A 432 11.64 5.95 -35.83
C GLU A 432 11.07 7.12 -35.00
N ASN A 433 11.66 7.41 -33.83
CA ASN A 433 11.05 8.30 -32.83
C ASN A 433 11.77 9.64 -32.64
N LEU A 434 13.03 9.77 -33.11
CA LEU A 434 13.79 11.00 -32.98
C LEU A 434 13.92 11.73 -34.33
N ALA A 435 14.05 13.06 -34.26
CA ALA A 435 13.96 13.96 -35.41
C ALA A 435 14.85 13.53 -36.60
N PRO A 436 14.44 13.81 -37.86
CA PRO A 436 15.19 13.45 -39.07
C PRO A 436 16.66 13.91 -39.04
N GLU A 437 16.94 15.03 -38.37
CA GLU A 437 18.26 15.66 -38.20
C GLU A 437 19.29 14.74 -37.50
N LEU A 438 18.82 13.75 -36.72
CA LEU A 438 19.66 12.80 -35.99
C LEU A 438 19.93 11.51 -36.75
N LYS A 439 19.15 11.18 -37.79
CA LYS A 439 19.28 9.94 -38.57
C LYS A 439 20.68 9.75 -39.17
N ASN A 440 21.40 10.87 -39.37
CA ASN A 440 22.72 10.91 -40.02
C ASN A 440 23.88 11.14 -39.04
N ARG A 441 23.64 11.16 -37.73
CA ARG A 441 24.70 11.33 -36.73
C ARG A 441 24.97 10.03 -35.97
N PRO A 442 26.23 9.67 -35.71
CA PRO A 442 26.51 8.56 -34.84
C PRO A 442 26.16 8.96 -33.40
N LEU A 443 24.96 8.58 -32.93
CA LEU A 443 24.57 8.60 -31.50
C LEU A 443 25.15 7.37 -30.73
N TYR A 444 26.21 6.80 -31.29
CA TYR A 444 26.90 5.58 -30.85
C TYR A 444 28.10 5.81 -29.91
N PRO A 445 28.81 6.96 -29.93
CA PRO A 445 29.67 7.30 -28.82
C PRO A 445 28.79 7.30 -27.56
N ASP A 446 29.18 6.52 -26.56
CA ASP A 446 28.56 6.56 -25.24
C ASP A 446 27.23 5.82 -25.02
N SER A 447 26.89 4.80 -25.81
CA SER A 447 25.71 3.92 -25.55
C SER A 447 24.36 4.65 -25.48
N LEU A 448 24.26 5.88 -25.99
CA LEU A 448 23.08 6.73 -25.83
C LEU A 448 21.83 6.13 -26.47
N ALA A 449 21.93 5.59 -27.70
CA ALA A 449 20.79 4.98 -28.39
C ALA A 449 20.12 3.85 -27.57
N PHE A 450 20.92 3.03 -26.88
CA PHE A 450 20.42 2.02 -25.94
C PHE A 450 19.68 2.67 -24.77
N SER A 451 20.30 3.66 -24.13
CA SER A 451 19.71 4.35 -22.98
C SER A 451 18.35 4.95 -23.31
N LEU A 452 18.23 5.61 -24.47
CA LEU A 452 16.97 6.23 -24.92
C LEU A 452 15.86 5.21 -25.17
N ALA A 453 16.17 4.13 -25.91
CA ALA A 453 15.20 3.06 -26.15
C ALA A 453 14.76 2.37 -24.85
N CYS A 454 15.69 2.22 -23.90
CA CYS A 454 15.40 1.57 -22.62
C CYS A 454 14.51 2.44 -21.73
N ILE A 455 14.84 3.73 -21.54
CA ILE A 455 14.01 4.60 -20.68
C ILE A 455 12.60 4.81 -21.25
N ASP A 456 12.48 4.90 -22.58
CA ASP A 456 11.19 5.01 -23.27
C ASP A 456 10.32 3.77 -23.03
N ALA A 457 10.90 2.58 -23.20
CA ALA A 457 10.20 1.33 -22.96
C ALA A 457 9.81 1.10 -21.48
N HIS A 458 10.55 1.69 -20.53
CA HIS A 458 10.21 1.65 -19.10
C HIS A 458 9.10 2.65 -18.73
N GLY A 459 9.04 3.81 -19.37
CA GLY A 459 8.03 4.84 -19.12
C GLY A 459 8.16 5.57 -17.77
N SER A 460 8.89 5.02 -16.79
CA SER A 460 9.16 5.66 -15.51
C SER A 460 10.62 5.48 -15.09
N VAL A 461 11.27 6.57 -14.69
CA VAL A 461 12.68 6.61 -14.29
C VAL A 461 12.87 7.45 -13.03
N VAL A 462 14.05 7.36 -12.43
CA VAL A 462 14.43 8.13 -11.24
C VAL A 462 15.59 9.07 -11.59
N ALA A 463 15.45 10.34 -11.26
CA ALA A 463 16.53 11.33 -11.35
C ALA A 463 17.65 10.97 -10.37
N ILE A 464 18.90 10.86 -10.84
CA ILE A 464 20.08 10.65 -9.98
C ILE A 464 21.06 11.83 -10.01
N ASP A 465 20.55 12.98 -10.44
CA ASP A 465 21.18 14.29 -10.35
C ASP A 465 20.10 15.35 -10.09
N ASP A 466 20.52 16.56 -9.74
CA ASP A 466 19.61 17.69 -9.61
C ASP A 466 19.38 18.36 -10.97
N PHE A 467 18.11 18.47 -11.37
CA PHE A 467 17.75 19.15 -12.62
C PHE A 467 16.84 20.37 -12.39
N LEU A 468 16.72 21.16 -13.45
CA LEU A 468 15.78 22.28 -13.53
C LEU A 468 14.75 21.97 -14.63
N GLY A 469 13.51 21.76 -14.22
CA GLY A 469 12.36 21.58 -15.10
C GLY A 469 11.91 22.92 -15.68
N ARG A 470 11.67 22.94 -16.99
CA ARG A 470 11.29 24.15 -17.75
C ARG A 470 9.97 23.98 -18.48
N THR A 471 9.35 25.11 -18.85
CA THR A 471 8.08 25.13 -19.61
C THR A 471 8.19 24.58 -21.04
N MET A 472 9.38 24.63 -21.64
CA MET A 472 9.63 24.17 -23.01
C MET A 472 11.09 23.72 -23.19
N PRO A 473 11.42 22.92 -24.22
CA PRO A 473 12.75 22.36 -24.43
C PRO A 473 13.72 23.39 -25.02
N LEU A 474 14.01 24.43 -24.25
CA LEU A 474 14.91 25.54 -24.60
C LEU A 474 15.66 26.00 -23.35
N ARG A 475 17.00 26.16 -23.42
CA ARG A 475 17.81 26.52 -22.24
C ARG A 475 17.47 27.89 -21.65
N SER A 476 16.91 28.81 -22.45
CA SER A 476 16.46 30.13 -22.01
C SER A 476 15.00 30.17 -21.51
N ALA A 477 14.26 29.07 -21.61
CA ALA A 477 12.87 29.02 -21.13
C ALA A 477 12.79 29.16 -19.61
N GLU A 478 11.64 29.60 -19.11
CA GLU A 478 11.39 29.74 -17.67
C GLU A 478 11.58 28.40 -16.93
N VAL A 479 12.24 28.46 -15.77
CA VAL A 479 12.35 27.34 -14.83
C VAL A 479 11.12 27.33 -13.96
N VAL A 480 10.31 26.28 -14.08
CA VAL A 480 9.06 26.14 -13.30
C VAL A 480 9.27 25.36 -12.02
N GLN A 481 10.27 24.47 -11.99
CA GLN A 481 10.47 23.58 -10.86
C GLN A 481 11.91 23.06 -10.80
N ARG A 482 12.41 22.85 -9.58
CA ARG A 482 13.60 22.04 -9.34
C ARG A 482 13.21 20.56 -9.24
N VAL A 483 13.94 19.70 -9.94
CA VAL A 483 13.80 18.24 -9.88
C VAL A 483 14.98 17.70 -9.08
N PRO A 484 14.85 17.48 -7.76
CA PRO A 484 15.95 17.01 -6.95
C PRO A 484 16.31 15.54 -7.25
N PHE A 485 17.52 15.16 -6.84
CA PHE A 485 17.91 13.76 -6.77
C PHE A 485 16.85 12.87 -6.10
N GLY A 486 16.58 11.71 -6.69
CA GLY A 486 15.61 10.72 -6.24
C GLY A 486 14.19 10.95 -6.76
N THR A 487 13.92 12.02 -7.49
CA THR A 487 12.58 12.27 -8.05
C THR A 487 12.21 11.25 -9.12
N GLN A 488 11.04 10.61 -8.94
CA GLN A 488 10.45 9.73 -9.93
C GLN A 488 9.80 10.56 -11.05
N LEU A 489 10.08 10.19 -12.28
CA LEU A 489 9.68 10.89 -13.50
C LEU A 489 8.93 9.91 -14.40
N ASN A 490 7.72 10.27 -14.79
CA ASN A 490 6.97 9.55 -15.82
C ASN A 490 7.30 10.19 -17.17
N LEU A 491 7.94 9.42 -18.05
CA LEU A 491 8.42 9.89 -19.33
C LEU A 491 7.28 9.93 -20.34
N GLU A 492 7.09 11.10 -20.95
CA GLU A 492 6.09 11.31 -22.01
C GLU A 492 6.72 11.44 -23.39
N GLY A 493 8.03 11.67 -23.44
CA GLY A 493 8.76 11.72 -24.68
C GLY A 493 10.18 12.22 -24.52
N VAL A 494 10.94 12.01 -25.58
CA VAL A 494 12.34 12.44 -25.68
C VAL A 494 12.51 13.25 -26.95
N THR A 495 13.19 14.38 -26.86
CA THR A 495 13.52 15.20 -28.03
C THR A 495 14.96 15.70 -27.94
N ILE A 496 15.61 15.92 -29.07
CA ILE A 496 16.92 16.57 -29.15
C ILE A 496 16.74 17.80 -30.02
N LYS A 497 17.27 18.93 -29.59
CA LYS A 497 17.20 20.19 -30.34
C LYS A 497 18.48 20.45 -31.13
N GLY A 498 18.45 21.44 -32.02
CA GLY A 498 19.55 21.76 -32.94
C GLY A 498 20.88 22.12 -32.26
N ASP A 499 20.86 22.42 -30.96
CA ASP A 499 22.04 22.61 -30.09
C ASP A 499 22.61 21.30 -29.52
N ASN A 500 22.08 20.14 -29.95
CA ASN A 500 22.35 18.79 -29.43
C ASN A 500 21.95 18.55 -27.98
N THR A 501 21.23 19.47 -27.34
CA THR A 501 20.72 19.21 -25.99
C THR A 501 19.62 18.15 -26.07
N LEU A 502 19.79 17.08 -25.30
CA LEU A 502 18.76 16.07 -25.07
C LEU A 502 17.77 16.62 -24.04
N TRP A 503 16.48 16.53 -24.36
CA TRP A 503 15.40 16.98 -23.50
C TRP A 503 14.44 15.83 -23.24
N LEU A 504 14.15 15.59 -21.96
CA LEU A 504 13.06 14.72 -21.55
C LEU A 504 11.83 15.56 -21.31
N LYS A 505 10.70 15.14 -21.87
CA LYS A 505 9.38 15.60 -21.45
C LYS A 505 8.88 14.60 -20.41
N ALA A 506 8.66 15.04 -19.18
CA ALA A 506 8.26 14.17 -18.10
C ALA A 506 7.25 14.86 -17.18
N SER A 507 6.39 14.07 -16.55
CA SER A 507 5.54 14.50 -15.45
C SER A 507 6.06 13.93 -14.13
N ILE A 508 5.85 14.67 -13.05
CA ILE A 508 6.06 14.22 -11.68
C ILE A 508 4.69 13.85 -11.12
N SER A 509 4.59 12.74 -10.39
CA SER A 509 3.34 12.31 -9.78
C SER A 509 2.66 13.46 -9.02
N ASN A 510 1.35 13.61 -9.20
CA ASN A 510 0.52 14.67 -8.64
C ASN A 510 0.75 16.08 -9.21
N GLN A 511 1.40 16.21 -10.38
CA GLN A 511 1.45 17.45 -11.15
C GLN A 511 0.77 17.30 -12.52
N PRO A 512 -0.11 18.24 -12.90
CA PRO A 512 -0.87 18.14 -14.14
C PRO A 512 -0.04 18.47 -15.39
N ASP A 513 0.96 19.36 -15.26
CA ASP A 513 1.72 19.87 -16.40
C ASP A 513 3.08 19.18 -16.53
N PRO A 514 3.43 18.65 -17.72
CA PRO A 514 4.75 18.09 -17.95
C PRO A 514 5.80 19.19 -18.03
N LEU A 515 6.99 18.85 -17.57
CA LEU A 515 8.17 19.71 -17.59
C LEU A 515 9.23 19.16 -18.56
N TYR A 516 10.07 20.06 -19.05
CA TYR A 516 11.16 19.73 -19.95
C TYR A 516 12.49 19.78 -19.19
N ILE A 517 13.19 18.64 -19.13
CA ILE A 517 14.45 18.47 -18.42
C ILE A 517 15.60 18.33 -19.42
N PRO A 518 16.59 19.23 -19.42
CA PRO A 518 17.79 19.04 -20.20
C PRO A 518 18.66 17.95 -19.55
N ILE A 519 19.08 16.96 -20.32
CA ILE A 519 19.92 15.85 -19.87
C ILE A 519 21.25 15.88 -20.62
N GLU A 520 22.33 15.70 -19.88
CA GLU A 520 23.68 15.58 -20.44
C GLU A 520 24.11 14.11 -20.37
N PRO A 521 24.28 13.42 -21.52
CA PRO A 521 24.77 12.05 -21.53
C PRO A 521 26.18 11.95 -20.95
N GLY A 522 26.40 10.95 -20.11
CA GLY A 522 27.72 10.57 -19.61
C GLY A 522 28.40 9.51 -20.49
N THR A 523 29.63 9.15 -20.12
CA THR A 523 30.39 8.10 -20.82
C THR A 523 29.77 6.71 -20.67
N THR A 524 30.01 5.79 -21.63
CA THR A 524 29.57 4.39 -21.51
C THR A 524 30.02 3.77 -20.17
N PRO A 525 29.08 3.31 -19.31
CA PRO A 525 29.42 2.64 -18.06
C PRO A 525 29.86 1.19 -18.30
N LEU A 526 30.64 0.64 -17.37
CA LEU A 526 30.86 -0.81 -17.29
C LEU A 526 29.53 -1.54 -17.05
N PRO A 527 29.38 -2.81 -17.47
CA PRO A 527 28.18 -3.56 -17.18
C PRO A 527 28.05 -3.83 -15.67
N LEU A 528 26.82 -3.98 -15.19
CA LEU A 528 26.53 -4.54 -13.88
C LEU A 528 26.74 -6.06 -13.95
N GLU A 529 27.74 -6.56 -13.23
CA GLU A 529 28.05 -7.99 -13.20
C GLU A 529 27.13 -8.72 -12.20
N LEU A 530 26.28 -9.63 -12.72
CA LEU A 530 25.42 -10.47 -11.88
C LEU A 530 26.15 -11.74 -11.42
N GLY A 531 27.09 -12.26 -12.19
CA GLY A 531 27.72 -13.56 -11.89
C GLY A 531 26.91 -14.73 -12.44
N HIS A 532 26.88 -15.84 -11.72
CA HIS A 532 26.18 -17.07 -12.14
C HIS A 532 24.74 -17.08 -11.65
N SER A 533 23.86 -17.77 -12.39
CA SER A 533 22.53 -18.18 -11.90
C SER A 533 22.72 -19.33 -10.90
N VAL A 534 22.46 -19.08 -9.62
CA VAL A 534 22.86 -20.01 -8.55
C VAL A 534 21.70 -20.86 -8.06
N ARG A 535 20.57 -20.23 -7.72
CA ARG A 535 19.36 -20.92 -7.27
C ARG A 535 18.10 -20.14 -7.61
N GLU A 536 17.07 -20.85 -8.05
CA GLU A 536 15.70 -20.34 -8.14
C GLU A 536 14.86 -21.02 -7.06
N VAL A 537 14.01 -20.25 -6.38
CA VAL A 537 13.10 -20.72 -5.35
C VAL A 537 11.75 -20.03 -5.56
N VAL A 538 10.65 -20.71 -5.28
CA VAL A 538 9.31 -20.09 -5.23
C VAL A 538 8.85 -20.07 -3.78
N LEU A 539 8.44 -18.90 -3.30
CA LEU A 539 7.91 -18.72 -1.95
C LEU A 539 6.38 -18.74 -2.01
N PRO A 540 5.72 -19.78 -1.47
CA PRO A 540 4.27 -19.80 -1.44
C PRO A 540 3.74 -18.77 -0.42
N PRO A 541 2.46 -18.37 -0.53
CA PRO A 541 1.78 -17.68 0.56
C PRO A 541 1.89 -18.47 1.86
N ARG A 542 2.03 -17.77 2.99
CA ARG A 542 2.14 -18.41 4.31
C ARG A 542 0.79 -19.03 4.67
N ALA A 543 0.77 -20.33 4.97
CA ALA A 543 -0.44 -21.02 5.41
C ALA A 543 -0.94 -20.48 6.77
N ASN A 544 -2.26 -20.41 6.94
CA ASN A 544 -2.92 -19.96 8.18
C ASN A 544 -2.45 -18.59 8.68
N SER A 545 -2.16 -17.67 7.76
CA SER A 545 -1.64 -16.32 8.00
C SER A 545 -2.39 -15.32 7.11
N ILE A 546 -2.12 -14.02 7.30
CA ILE A 546 -2.57 -12.98 6.37
C ILE A 546 -1.99 -13.21 4.95
N PRO A 547 -2.71 -12.85 3.88
CA PRO A 547 -2.34 -13.16 2.50
C PRO A 547 -1.10 -12.41 2.01
N GLU A 548 -0.67 -11.35 2.71
CA GLU A 548 0.50 -10.53 2.36
C GLU A 548 1.84 -11.15 2.75
N LEU A 549 1.87 -12.26 3.49
CA LEU A 549 3.10 -12.90 3.94
C LEU A 549 3.43 -14.15 3.11
N VAL A 550 4.72 -14.37 2.89
CA VAL A 550 5.23 -15.60 2.26
C VAL A 550 5.78 -16.56 3.32
N ASP A 551 5.80 -17.85 3.00
CA ASP A 551 6.56 -18.83 3.77
C ASP A 551 8.06 -18.59 3.55
N PRO A 552 8.83 -18.23 4.60
CA PRO A 552 10.26 -18.01 4.47
C PRO A 552 11.06 -19.31 4.29
N ALA A 553 10.52 -20.48 4.64
CA ALA A 553 11.29 -21.71 4.77
C ALA A 553 12.08 -22.09 3.50
N PRO A 554 11.49 -22.07 2.28
CA PRO A 554 12.22 -22.41 1.06
C PRO A 554 13.41 -21.47 0.79
N LEU A 555 13.24 -20.16 1.01
CA LEU A 555 14.30 -19.18 0.81
C LEU A 555 15.40 -19.33 1.86
N VAL A 556 15.03 -19.46 3.13
CA VAL A 556 15.95 -19.59 4.25
C VAL A 556 16.83 -20.83 4.07
N GLN A 557 16.23 -21.95 3.67
CA GLN A 557 16.98 -23.17 3.39
C GLN A 557 17.99 -22.94 2.25
N ALA A 558 17.54 -22.40 1.11
CA ALA A 558 18.42 -22.13 -0.03
C ALA A 558 19.59 -21.21 0.34
N LEU A 559 19.35 -20.11 1.07
CA LEU A 559 20.40 -19.18 1.48
C LEU A 559 21.45 -19.83 2.39
N ARG A 560 21.02 -20.70 3.33
CA ARG A 560 21.93 -21.43 4.21
C ARG A 560 22.80 -22.43 3.44
N GLU A 561 22.20 -23.19 2.51
CA GLU A 561 22.93 -24.13 1.65
C GLU A 561 23.97 -23.42 0.79
N LEU A 562 23.59 -22.32 0.13
CA LEU A 562 24.49 -21.53 -0.71
C LEU A 562 25.65 -20.93 0.09
N LYS A 563 25.36 -20.41 1.29
CA LYS A 563 26.40 -19.92 2.20
C LYS A 563 27.37 -21.05 2.60
N GLY A 564 26.86 -22.24 2.90
CA GLY A 564 27.68 -23.42 3.21
C GLY A 564 28.56 -23.88 2.04
N GLN A 565 28.12 -23.65 0.81
CA GLN A 565 28.86 -23.94 -0.43
C GLN A 565 29.86 -22.83 -0.81
N GLY A 566 29.97 -21.75 -0.03
CA GLY A 566 30.88 -20.63 -0.33
C GLY A 566 30.38 -19.69 -1.42
N TRP A 567 29.07 -19.63 -1.68
CA TRP A 567 28.50 -18.64 -2.59
C TRP A 567 28.37 -17.29 -1.91
N LYS A 568 28.78 -16.24 -2.62
CA LYS A 568 28.47 -14.85 -2.31
C LYS A 568 27.38 -14.36 -3.26
N ILE A 569 26.21 -14.05 -2.69
CA ILE A 569 25.08 -13.49 -3.46
C ILE A 569 25.43 -12.07 -3.91
N THR A 570 25.36 -11.85 -5.21
CA THR A 570 25.66 -10.58 -5.88
C THR A 570 24.39 -9.81 -6.23
N TRP A 571 23.31 -10.52 -6.56
CA TRP A 571 22.02 -9.93 -6.91
C TRP A 571 20.85 -10.89 -6.67
N VAL A 572 19.66 -10.33 -6.45
CA VAL A 572 18.40 -11.08 -6.33
C VAL A 572 17.32 -10.45 -7.20
N SER A 573 16.65 -11.28 -8.00
CA SER A 573 15.44 -10.89 -8.73
C SER A 573 14.21 -11.56 -8.12
N LEU A 574 13.20 -10.76 -7.77
CA LEU A 574 11.90 -11.19 -7.31
C LEU A 574 10.87 -11.07 -8.43
N ALA A 575 9.94 -12.01 -8.54
CA ALA A 575 8.90 -11.94 -9.55
C ALA A 575 7.56 -12.52 -9.10
N THR A 576 6.46 -11.96 -9.61
CA THR A 576 5.09 -12.43 -9.37
C THR A 576 4.35 -12.64 -10.70
N ALA A 577 3.31 -13.46 -10.65
CA ALA A 577 2.43 -13.72 -11.80
C ALA A 577 1.59 -12.48 -12.18
N PRO A 578 0.99 -12.46 -13.41
CA PRO A 578 0.00 -11.47 -13.84
C PRO A 578 -1.23 -11.44 -12.96
N ALA A 579 -1.65 -10.26 -12.52
CA ALA A 579 -2.87 -10.08 -11.73
C ALA A 579 -4.06 -9.74 -12.62
N GLU A 580 -5.24 -10.29 -12.30
CA GLU A 580 -6.49 -9.96 -13.00
C GLU A 580 -7.16 -8.73 -12.40
N GLU A 581 -6.96 -8.48 -11.11
CA GLU A 581 -7.57 -7.38 -10.36
C GLU A 581 -6.56 -6.61 -9.51
N GLU A 582 -6.83 -5.33 -9.26
CA GLU A 582 -5.95 -4.45 -8.47
C GLU A 582 -5.68 -5.00 -7.05
N ARG A 583 -6.70 -5.60 -6.41
CA ARG A 583 -6.57 -6.16 -5.06
C ARG A 583 -5.54 -7.29 -5.00
N GLU A 584 -5.49 -8.11 -6.04
CA GLU A 584 -4.54 -9.20 -6.22
C GLU A 584 -3.13 -8.67 -6.49
N GLU A 585 -2.98 -7.66 -7.35
CA GLU A 585 -1.71 -6.98 -7.61
C GLU A 585 -1.12 -6.40 -6.32
N GLN A 586 -1.94 -5.69 -5.54
CA GLN A 586 -1.55 -5.14 -4.24
C GLN A 586 -1.10 -6.25 -3.26
N GLY A 587 -1.82 -7.37 -3.18
CA GLY A 587 -1.45 -8.51 -2.34
C GLY A 587 -0.13 -9.16 -2.76
N ARG A 588 0.14 -9.24 -4.07
CA ARG A 588 1.41 -9.73 -4.61
C ARG A 588 2.56 -8.78 -4.33
N ALA A 589 2.35 -7.47 -4.49
CA ALA A 589 3.34 -6.45 -4.16
C ALA A 589 3.73 -6.48 -2.66
N ALA A 590 2.75 -6.75 -1.78
CA ALA A 590 2.97 -6.95 -0.37
C ALA A 590 3.84 -8.19 -0.07
N ARG A 591 3.55 -9.32 -0.72
CA ARG A 591 4.38 -10.54 -0.62
C ARG A 591 5.82 -10.31 -1.10
N VAL A 592 6.02 -9.52 -2.16
CA VAL A 592 7.35 -9.10 -2.62
C VAL A 592 8.08 -8.28 -1.55
N ALA A 593 7.40 -7.33 -0.89
CA ALA A 593 7.99 -6.56 0.20
C ALA A 593 8.39 -7.46 1.38
N ASN A 594 7.57 -8.47 1.71
CA ASN A 594 7.91 -9.45 2.74
C ASN A 594 9.12 -10.31 2.36
N ALA A 595 9.19 -10.79 1.12
CA ALA A 595 10.35 -11.51 0.60
C ALA A 595 11.64 -10.65 0.62
N GLU A 596 11.56 -9.38 0.25
CA GLU A 596 12.69 -8.43 0.33
C GLU A 596 13.18 -8.28 1.77
N ARG A 597 12.28 -8.15 2.75
CA ARG A 597 12.64 -8.08 4.18
C ARG A 597 13.36 -9.34 4.64
N ILE A 598 12.88 -10.52 4.25
CA ILE A 598 13.53 -11.80 4.59
C ILE A 598 14.95 -11.84 4.03
N LEU A 599 15.17 -11.43 2.77
CA LEU A 599 16.50 -11.35 2.16
C LEU A 599 17.42 -10.39 2.92
N LYS A 600 16.93 -9.19 3.31
CA LYS A 600 17.69 -8.22 4.11
C LYS A 600 18.09 -8.76 5.48
N ALA A 601 17.20 -9.50 6.14
CA ALA A 601 17.50 -10.16 7.41
C ALA A 601 18.63 -11.21 7.30
N PHE A 602 18.88 -11.75 6.10
CA PHE A 602 20.01 -12.61 5.79
C PHE A 602 21.28 -11.85 5.35
N GLY A 603 21.28 -10.52 5.45
CA GLY A 603 22.43 -9.67 5.14
C GLY A 603 22.57 -9.32 3.65
N ILE A 604 21.53 -9.55 2.85
CA ILE A 604 21.52 -9.12 1.45
C ILE A 604 21.17 -7.63 1.40
N ASP A 605 22.08 -6.81 0.86
CA ASP A 605 21.85 -5.38 0.66
C ASP A 605 20.63 -5.16 -0.24
N GLY A 606 19.64 -4.40 0.25
CA GLY A 606 18.42 -4.08 -0.50
C GLY A 606 18.70 -3.43 -1.86
N ARG A 607 19.82 -2.71 -2.02
CA ARG A 607 20.22 -2.12 -3.32
C ARG A 607 20.53 -3.17 -4.40
N ARG A 608 20.64 -4.45 -4.03
CA ARG A 608 20.89 -5.59 -4.92
C ARG A 608 19.66 -6.49 -5.08
N ILE A 609 18.49 -6.00 -4.67
CA ILE A 609 17.21 -6.69 -4.81
C ILE A 609 16.32 -5.87 -5.75
N THR A 610 15.85 -6.51 -6.81
CA THR A 610 14.93 -5.93 -7.79
C THR A 610 13.69 -6.80 -7.93
N SER A 611 12.55 -6.24 -8.33
CA SER A 611 11.32 -7.00 -8.52
C SER A 611 10.59 -6.65 -9.81
N VAL A 612 9.98 -7.65 -10.44
CA VAL A 612 9.15 -7.51 -11.63
C VAL A 612 7.79 -8.20 -11.45
N ALA A 613 6.69 -7.46 -11.62
CA ALA A 613 5.34 -8.03 -11.63
C ALA A 613 4.94 -8.54 -13.03
N GLY A 614 3.91 -9.38 -13.12
CA GLY A 614 3.31 -9.77 -14.40
C GLY A 614 4.08 -10.83 -15.21
N ARG A 615 4.83 -11.70 -14.55
CA ARG A 615 5.64 -12.74 -15.20
C ARG A 615 4.84 -14.00 -15.48
N THR A 616 4.61 -14.30 -16.75
CA THR A 616 3.86 -15.51 -17.18
C THR A 616 4.58 -16.82 -16.85
N ASP A 617 5.89 -16.77 -16.61
CA ASP A 617 6.71 -17.90 -16.15
C ASP A 617 6.70 -18.08 -14.62
N VAL A 618 5.87 -17.31 -13.90
CA VAL A 618 5.57 -17.50 -12.47
C VAL A 618 4.14 -18.04 -12.35
N ALA A 619 3.99 -19.20 -11.71
CA ALA A 619 2.69 -19.82 -11.51
C ALA A 619 2.15 -19.55 -10.09
N GLY A 620 0.84 -19.32 -10.00
CA GLY A 620 0.12 -19.13 -8.74
C GLY A 620 0.49 -17.84 -8.00
N ASP A 621 0.23 -17.83 -6.70
CA ASP A 621 0.33 -16.63 -5.87
C ASP A 621 1.68 -16.41 -5.19
N GLY A 622 2.64 -17.28 -5.48
CA GLY A 622 3.96 -17.22 -4.88
C GLY A 622 4.83 -16.09 -5.40
N VAL A 623 5.94 -15.85 -4.70
CA VAL A 623 7.02 -14.97 -5.16
C VAL A 623 8.17 -15.83 -5.63
N ARG A 624 8.51 -15.75 -6.91
CA ARG A 624 9.73 -16.39 -7.43
C ARG A 624 10.95 -15.56 -7.05
N VAL A 625 11.99 -16.22 -6.58
CA VAL A 625 13.27 -15.64 -6.17
C VAL A 625 14.39 -16.26 -6.99
N ARG A 626 15.09 -15.46 -7.76
CA ARG A 626 16.29 -15.84 -8.52
C ARG A 626 17.53 -15.24 -7.86
N LEU A 627 18.43 -16.11 -7.40
CA LEU A 627 19.66 -15.75 -6.71
C LEU A 627 20.85 -15.82 -7.67
N PHE A 628 21.51 -14.69 -7.88
CA PHE A 628 22.76 -14.60 -8.62
C PHE A 628 23.95 -14.49 -7.67
N GLY A 629 25.09 -15.05 -8.05
CA GLY A 629 26.24 -15.08 -7.16
C GLY A 629 27.56 -15.46 -7.83
N THR A 630 28.61 -15.33 -7.04
CA THR A 630 29.97 -15.78 -7.37
C THR A 630 30.49 -16.66 -6.24
N LEU A 631 31.26 -17.69 -6.56
CA LEU A 631 32.00 -18.43 -5.54
C LEU A 631 33.09 -17.52 -4.98
N THR A 632 33.21 -17.45 -3.66
CA THR A 632 34.44 -16.92 -3.04
C THR A 632 35.58 -17.85 -3.44
N GLU A 633 36.60 -17.31 -4.11
CA GLU A 633 37.86 -18.05 -4.31
C GLU A 633 38.38 -18.48 -2.94
N GLN A 634 38.59 -19.79 -2.76
CA GLN A 634 39.17 -20.37 -1.55
C GLN A 634 40.65 -20.05 -1.43
#